data_AF-A0A3D9B9G2-F1
#
_entry.id   AF-A0A3D9B9G2-F1
#
_cell.length_a   1.000
_cell.length_b   1.000
_cell.length_c   1.000
_cell.angle_alpha   90.00
_cell.angle_beta   90.00
_cell.angle_gamma   90.00
#
_symmetry.space_group_name_H-M   'P 1'
#
loop_
_entity.id
_entity.type
_entity.pdbx_description
1 polymer ?
#
loop_
_entity_poly.entity_id
_entity_poly.type
_entity_poly.pdbx_seq_one_letter_code
_entity_poly.pdbx_strand_id
1 'polypeptide(L)'
;MTYFNRFACCLVNYGHTRSIICDTQRNNYYLIPNALYTLLIEEFPNFSIEEIYDSYGKENEKYLKDYLNFLLVNEIGFIDSKIIEELIPLNLNYKVAEPISSIIIDVSKDSFFLEDSVHIAQFIDTHRIQQLQIRCYDAIDLNMFFTFLNNLSRTTLKGIEIILPYKIKLGTRLLNKKMIKSNDKINRLIYFGCDKYKQEKYMNRTITYVEDKIISQKSCGLISSKYFNSNLETYTLSNNHNSCLYKKISIDSEGNIRNCPSMPQSFGNIKDITLDEAVSHPDFKKYWNLTKDSIEVCKDCEFRYVCTDCRAYTERTHTNSEGLDTSKPLKCGYNPYTGEWEEWSTHPLKEKAIHYYGMQDLVKEKQYNH
;
A
#
# COMPACT_ATOMS: atom_id res chain seq x y z
N MET A 1 38.70 -12.25 -17.47
CA MET A 1 37.55 -11.36 -17.60
C MET A 1 36.34 -12.08 -17.05
N THR A 2 35.75 -11.49 -16.04
CA THR A 2 34.61 -11.99 -15.30
C THR A 2 33.55 -10.91 -15.25
N TYR A 3 32.29 -11.29 -15.19
CA TYR A 3 31.14 -10.39 -15.32
C TYR A 3 30.22 -10.58 -14.13
N PHE A 4 29.70 -9.48 -13.60
CA PHE A 4 28.65 -9.52 -12.60
C PHE A 4 27.27 -9.59 -13.27
N ASN A 5 26.53 -10.64 -12.98
CA ASN A 5 25.21 -10.90 -13.51
C ASN A 5 24.16 -10.69 -12.43
N ARG A 6 23.39 -9.60 -12.52
CA ARG A 6 22.29 -9.28 -11.59
C ARG A 6 21.06 -10.15 -11.85
N PHE A 7 20.44 -10.68 -10.80
CA PHE A 7 19.16 -11.37 -10.94
C PHE A 7 18.05 -10.43 -11.40
N ALA A 8 17.22 -10.87 -12.36
CA ALA A 8 16.14 -10.05 -12.92
C ALA A 8 15.07 -9.61 -11.88
N CYS A 9 14.91 -10.37 -10.78
CA CYS A 9 14.01 -10.03 -9.69
C CYS A 9 14.54 -8.95 -8.74
N CYS A 10 15.82 -8.58 -8.84
CA CYS A 10 16.43 -7.48 -8.10
C CYS A 10 16.33 -6.19 -8.92
N LEU A 11 15.16 -5.55 -8.85
CA LEU A 11 14.86 -4.32 -9.57
C LEU A 11 15.57 -3.15 -8.90
N VAL A 12 15.97 -2.13 -9.66
CA VAL A 12 16.72 -0.99 -9.13
C VAL A 12 16.00 0.31 -9.47
N ASN A 13 15.83 1.17 -8.47
CA ASN A 13 15.24 2.49 -8.66
C ASN A 13 16.21 3.57 -8.25
N TYR A 14 16.38 4.53 -9.16
CA TYR A 14 17.07 5.77 -8.86
C TYR A 14 16.26 6.60 -7.87
N GLY A 15 16.93 7.23 -6.91
CA GLY A 15 16.38 8.30 -6.08
C GLY A 15 17.38 9.44 -5.95
N HIS A 16 16.90 10.62 -5.55
CA HIS A 16 17.73 11.83 -5.55
C HIS A 16 18.97 11.70 -4.67
N THR A 17 18.81 11.41 -3.38
CA THR A 17 19.94 11.30 -2.43
C THR A 17 20.67 9.97 -2.54
N ARG A 18 19.91 8.90 -2.74
CA ARG A 18 20.40 7.53 -2.86
C ARG A 18 19.38 6.70 -3.63
N SER A 19 19.81 5.54 -4.08
CA SER A 19 19.01 4.60 -4.85
C SER A 19 18.62 3.38 -4.01
N ILE A 20 17.79 2.51 -4.57
CA ILE A 20 17.32 1.29 -3.90
C ILE A 20 17.39 0.10 -4.85
N ILE A 21 17.71 -1.07 -4.31
CA ILE A 21 17.50 -2.37 -4.94
C ILE A 21 16.30 -3.02 -4.25
N CYS A 22 15.26 -3.37 -5.00
CA CYS A 22 14.10 -4.12 -4.54
C CYS A 22 14.25 -5.58 -4.96
N ASP A 23 14.52 -6.47 -4.01
CA ASP A 23 14.43 -7.91 -4.19
C ASP A 23 12.95 -8.31 -4.14
N THR A 24 12.34 -8.38 -5.32
CA THR A 24 10.91 -8.63 -5.47
C THR A 24 10.50 -10.06 -5.15
N GLN A 25 11.46 -10.99 -5.11
CA GLN A 25 11.23 -12.39 -4.79
C GLN A 25 11.28 -12.63 -3.29
N ARG A 26 12.23 -12.01 -2.58
CA ARG A 26 12.36 -12.13 -1.11
C ARG A 26 11.55 -11.07 -0.35
N ASN A 27 10.84 -10.18 -1.06
CA ASN A 27 10.12 -9.05 -0.49
C ASN A 27 11.00 -8.20 0.45
N ASN A 28 12.19 -7.87 -0.04
CA ASN A 28 13.18 -7.09 0.69
C ASN A 28 13.70 -5.95 -0.18
N TYR A 29 14.35 -4.96 0.44
CA TYR A 29 15.03 -3.91 -0.29
C TYR A 29 16.33 -3.49 0.39
N TYR A 30 17.21 -2.90 -0.40
CA TYR A 30 18.50 -2.40 0.04
C TYR A 30 18.71 -0.98 -0.46
N LEU A 31 19.09 -0.08 0.44
CA LEU A 31 19.50 1.27 0.07
C LEU A 31 20.95 1.24 -0.42
N ILE A 32 21.22 1.90 -1.54
CA ILE A 32 22.52 1.91 -2.20
C ILE A 32 22.92 3.33 -2.62
N PRO A 33 24.22 3.65 -2.66
CA PRO A 33 24.70 4.91 -3.25
C PRO A 33 24.35 5.00 -4.74
N ASN A 34 24.15 6.22 -5.25
CA ASN A 34 23.88 6.44 -6.67
C ASN A 34 25.04 5.98 -7.58
N ALA A 35 26.28 5.96 -7.07
CA ALA A 35 27.41 5.35 -7.80
C ALA A 35 27.16 3.85 -8.07
N LEU A 36 26.64 3.10 -7.10
CA LEU A 36 26.32 1.68 -7.29
C LEU A 36 25.12 1.49 -8.22
N TYR A 37 24.17 2.42 -8.24
CA TYR A 37 23.10 2.43 -9.24
C TYR A 37 23.68 2.50 -10.66
N THR A 38 24.60 3.45 -10.91
CA THR A 38 25.26 3.58 -12.22
C THR A 38 25.99 2.30 -12.60
N LEU A 39 26.75 1.70 -11.68
CA LEU A 39 27.42 0.41 -11.93
C LEU A 39 26.42 -0.69 -12.35
N LEU A 40 25.27 -0.78 -11.67
CA LEU A 40 24.25 -1.82 -11.93
C LEU A 40 23.47 -1.64 -13.23
N ILE A 41 23.34 -0.40 -13.72
CA ILE A 41 22.50 -0.07 -14.88
C ILE A 41 23.32 0.12 -16.15
N GLU A 42 24.52 0.70 -16.03
CA GLU A 42 25.33 1.15 -17.16
C GLU A 42 26.59 0.31 -17.35
N GLU A 43 27.23 -0.14 -16.26
CA GLU A 43 28.58 -0.73 -16.35
C GLU A 43 28.57 -2.26 -16.37
N PHE A 44 28.08 -2.90 -15.30
CA PHE A 44 28.04 -4.36 -15.19
C PHE A 44 27.33 -5.08 -16.35
N PRO A 45 26.29 -4.52 -16.99
CA PRO A 45 25.68 -5.14 -18.16
C PRO A 45 26.56 -5.13 -19.43
N ASN A 46 27.61 -4.31 -19.48
CA ASN A 46 28.37 -4.04 -20.70
C ASN A 46 29.86 -4.40 -20.59
N PHE A 47 30.43 -4.39 -19.38
CA PHE A 47 31.87 -4.53 -19.16
C PHE A 47 32.20 -5.61 -18.14
N SER A 48 33.39 -6.19 -18.26
CA SER A 48 33.94 -7.09 -17.25
C SER A 48 34.34 -6.33 -15.98
N ILE A 49 34.37 -7.03 -14.85
CA ILE A 49 34.77 -6.48 -13.55
C ILE A 49 36.19 -5.91 -13.63
N GLU A 50 37.09 -6.59 -14.34
CA GLU A 50 38.46 -6.13 -14.55
C GLU A 50 38.52 -4.82 -15.35
N GLU A 51 37.75 -4.69 -16.44
CA GLU A 51 37.67 -3.45 -17.22
C GLU A 51 37.10 -2.28 -16.39
N ILE A 52 36.11 -2.55 -15.54
CA ILE A 52 35.55 -1.55 -14.62
C ILE A 52 36.61 -1.12 -13.58
N TYR A 53 37.39 -2.05 -13.04
CA TYR A 53 38.45 -1.69 -12.08
C TYR A 53 39.54 -0.85 -12.74
N ASP A 54 39.92 -1.19 -13.97
CA ASP A 54 40.92 -0.44 -14.73
C ASP A 54 40.42 0.96 -15.11
N SER A 55 39.15 1.12 -15.51
CA SER A 55 38.61 2.40 -15.94
C SER A 55 38.41 3.41 -14.80
N TYR A 56 38.05 2.94 -13.60
CA TYR A 56 37.84 3.77 -12.42
C TYR A 56 39.13 4.01 -11.60
N GLY A 57 40.24 3.32 -11.91
CA GLY A 57 41.54 3.54 -11.29
C GLY A 57 41.73 2.88 -9.91
N LYS A 58 43.00 2.71 -9.52
CA LYS A 58 43.41 1.98 -8.30
C LYS A 58 42.90 2.62 -7.00
N GLU A 59 42.72 3.93 -7.00
CA GLU A 59 42.19 4.70 -5.87
C GLU A 59 40.74 4.29 -5.52
N ASN A 60 39.97 3.81 -6.50
CA ASN A 60 38.57 3.40 -6.33
C ASN A 60 38.40 1.88 -6.14
N GLU A 61 39.47 1.10 -6.34
CA GLU A 61 39.43 -0.37 -6.31
C GLU A 61 38.82 -0.92 -5.00
N LYS A 62 39.11 -0.28 -3.86
CA LYS A 62 38.53 -0.68 -2.57
C LYS A 62 37.00 -0.51 -2.56
N TYR A 63 36.48 0.63 -2.99
CA TYR A 63 35.04 0.89 -3.01
C TYR A 63 34.31 -0.03 -3.98
N LEU A 64 34.91 -0.30 -5.15
CA LEU A 64 34.36 -1.23 -6.14
C LEU A 64 34.30 -2.66 -5.59
N LYS A 65 35.35 -3.12 -4.89
CA LYS A 65 35.35 -4.41 -4.19
C LYS A 65 34.28 -4.47 -3.10
N ASP A 66 34.12 -3.41 -2.32
CA ASP A 66 33.09 -3.34 -1.27
C ASP A 66 31.67 -3.42 -1.87
N TYR A 67 31.43 -2.72 -2.99
CA TYR A 67 30.16 -2.80 -3.72
C TYR A 67 29.91 -4.19 -4.31
N LEU A 68 30.89 -4.79 -4.97
CA LEU A 68 30.75 -6.13 -5.53
C LEU A 68 30.51 -7.16 -4.43
N ASN A 69 31.25 -7.08 -3.32
CA ASN A 69 31.06 -7.95 -2.18
C ASN A 69 29.66 -7.79 -1.56
N PHE A 70 29.18 -6.55 -1.41
CA PHE A 70 27.81 -6.28 -0.97
C PHE A 70 26.77 -6.97 -1.87
N LEU A 71 26.92 -6.87 -3.19
CA LEU A 71 25.99 -7.49 -4.14
C LEU A 71 25.99 -9.02 -4.05
N LEU A 72 27.17 -9.63 -3.86
CA LEU A 72 27.31 -11.09 -3.76
C LEU A 72 26.79 -11.63 -2.42
N VAL A 73 27.15 -11.00 -1.30
CA VAL A 73 26.72 -11.42 0.04
C VAL A 73 25.21 -11.34 0.20
N ASN A 74 24.56 -10.34 -0.41
CA ASN A 74 23.10 -10.18 -0.38
C ASN A 74 22.39 -10.95 -1.51
N GLU A 75 23.10 -11.79 -2.26
CA GLU A 75 22.56 -12.62 -3.35
C GLU A 75 21.75 -11.80 -4.38
N ILE A 76 22.26 -10.61 -4.73
CA ILE A 76 21.68 -9.71 -5.75
C ILE A 76 22.04 -10.17 -7.16
N GLY A 77 23.14 -10.88 -7.28
CA GLY A 77 23.64 -11.45 -8.52
C GLY A 77 24.81 -12.39 -8.25
N PHE A 78 25.48 -12.81 -9.31
CA PHE A 78 26.61 -13.73 -9.25
C PHE A 78 27.67 -13.35 -10.28
N ILE A 79 28.88 -13.89 -10.12
CA ILE A 79 29.96 -13.70 -11.09
C ILE A 79 29.99 -14.90 -12.04
N ASP A 80 30.17 -14.63 -13.33
CA ASP A 80 30.42 -15.64 -14.36
C ASP A 80 31.54 -15.20 -15.32
N SER A 81 32.06 -16.13 -16.11
CA SER A 81 32.96 -15.87 -17.24
C SER A 81 32.32 -15.14 -18.41
N LYS A 82 30.98 -15.04 -18.45
CA LYS A 82 30.22 -14.35 -19.49
C LYS A 82 29.03 -13.57 -18.91
N ILE A 83 28.51 -12.62 -19.68
CA ILE A 83 27.18 -12.05 -19.45
C ILE A 83 26.14 -13.12 -19.80
N ILE A 84 25.17 -13.32 -18.92
CA ILE A 84 24.12 -14.34 -19.06
C ILE A 84 22.90 -13.69 -19.74
N GLU A 85 22.82 -13.85 -21.06
CA GLU A 85 21.71 -13.32 -21.89
C GLU A 85 20.34 -13.89 -21.47
N GLU A 86 20.33 -15.07 -20.84
CA GLU A 86 19.13 -15.71 -20.34
C GLU A 86 18.52 -15.03 -19.10
N LEU A 87 19.24 -14.10 -18.44
CA LEU A 87 18.71 -13.24 -17.38
C LEU A 87 17.86 -12.10 -17.98
N ILE A 88 16.78 -12.49 -18.63
CA ILE A 88 15.86 -11.58 -19.32
C ILE A 88 15.21 -10.65 -18.28
N PRO A 89 15.20 -9.32 -18.52
CA PRO A 89 14.52 -8.36 -17.65
C PRO A 89 13.05 -8.72 -17.45
N LEU A 90 12.54 -8.52 -16.22
CA LEU A 90 11.13 -8.77 -15.92
C LEU A 90 10.23 -7.83 -16.72
N ASN A 91 9.12 -8.37 -17.24
CA ASN A 91 8.06 -7.56 -17.80
C ASN A 91 7.31 -6.86 -16.66
N LEU A 92 7.48 -5.54 -16.55
CA LEU A 92 6.90 -4.75 -15.46
C LEU A 92 5.47 -4.28 -15.71
N ASN A 93 4.81 -4.73 -16.79
CA ASN A 93 3.41 -4.40 -17.04
C ASN A 93 2.51 -5.04 -15.97
N TYR A 94 1.73 -4.21 -15.26
CA TYR A 94 0.71 -4.70 -14.34
C TYR A 94 -0.53 -5.14 -15.13
N LYS A 95 -0.89 -6.43 -15.04
CA LYS A 95 -2.08 -6.98 -15.71
C LYS A 95 -2.84 -7.89 -14.76
N VAL A 96 -4.08 -7.52 -14.49
CA VAL A 96 -5.07 -8.34 -13.77
C VAL A 96 -6.39 -8.34 -14.53
N ALA A 97 -7.08 -9.49 -14.53
CA ALA A 97 -8.25 -9.71 -15.38
C ALA A 97 -9.50 -9.02 -14.83
N GLU A 98 -9.61 -8.93 -13.51
CA GLU A 98 -10.76 -8.35 -12.84
C GLU A 98 -10.83 -6.83 -13.05
N PRO A 99 -12.02 -6.26 -13.33
CA PRO A 99 -12.17 -4.81 -13.47
C PRO A 99 -12.09 -4.07 -12.13
N ILE A 100 -12.47 -4.74 -11.03
CA ILE A 100 -12.36 -4.29 -9.65
C ILE A 100 -11.67 -5.41 -8.87
N SER A 101 -10.59 -5.08 -8.15
CA SER A 101 -9.76 -6.04 -7.42
C SER A 101 -10.15 -6.17 -5.96
N SER A 102 -10.63 -5.07 -5.36
CA SER A 102 -10.92 -5.02 -3.93
C SER A 102 -12.03 -4.04 -3.58
N ILE A 103 -12.71 -4.34 -2.47
CA ILE A 103 -13.74 -3.50 -1.87
C ILE A 103 -13.40 -3.17 -0.41
N ILE A 104 -13.67 -1.93 0.01
CA ILE A 104 -13.61 -1.50 1.42
C ILE A 104 -15.01 -1.10 1.88
N ILE A 105 -15.46 -1.59 3.04
CA ILE A 105 -16.75 -1.20 3.61
C ILE A 105 -16.52 -0.68 5.02
N ASP A 106 -16.83 0.59 5.23
CA ASP A 106 -16.86 1.17 6.58
C ASP A 106 -18.26 0.95 7.17
N VAL A 107 -18.31 0.45 8.40
CA VAL A 107 -19.53 0.03 9.07
C VAL A 107 -19.70 0.78 10.39
N SER A 108 -20.94 1.17 10.66
CA SER A 108 -21.39 1.77 11.92
C SER A 108 -22.68 1.11 12.40
N LYS A 109 -23.16 1.50 13.58
CA LYS A 109 -24.48 1.09 14.09
C LYS A 109 -25.65 1.46 13.15
N ASP A 110 -25.50 2.51 12.34
CA ASP A 110 -26.55 3.07 11.49
C ASP A 110 -26.43 2.60 10.02
N SER A 111 -25.53 1.66 9.73
CA SER A 111 -25.27 1.16 8.38
C SER A 111 -26.41 0.24 7.88
N PHE A 112 -27.45 0.87 7.32
CA PHE A 112 -28.68 0.24 6.81
C PHE A 112 -28.43 -0.86 5.75
N PHE A 113 -27.33 -0.80 5.00
CA PHE A 113 -27.01 -1.75 3.92
C PHE A 113 -26.53 -3.12 4.43
N LEU A 114 -26.38 -3.30 5.75
CA LEU A 114 -26.07 -4.62 6.32
C LEU A 114 -27.26 -5.58 6.27
N GLU A 115 -28.50 -5.07 6.36
CA GLU A 115 -29.70 -5.90 6.40
C GLU A 115 -30.00 -6.52 5.03
N ASP A 116 -29.92 -5.71 3.97
CA ASP A 116 -30.07 -6.16 2.58
C ASP A 116 -28.75 -6.02 1.83
N SER A 117 -27.83 -6.95 2.08
CA SER A 117 -26.50 -6.94 1.47
C SER A 117 -26.37 -7.84 0.25
N VAL A 118 -27.49 -8.32 -0.31
CA VAL A 118 -27.50 -9.29 -1.41
C VAL A 118 -26.90 -8.67 -2.67
N HIS A 119 -27.22 -7.41 -2.95
CA HIS A 119 -26.69 -6.68 -4.08
C HIS A 119 -25.15 -6.49 -3.99
N ILE A 120 -24.60 -6.31 -2.78
CA ILE A 120 -23.15 -6.25 -2.55
C ILE A 120 -22.50 -7.59 -2.91
N ALA A 121 -23.09 -8.70 -2.45
CA ALA A 121 -22.60 -10.04 -2.76
C ALA A 121 -22.66 -10.34 -4.27
N GLN A 122 -23.76 -9.97 -4.93
CA GLN A 122 -23.94 -10.12 -6.38
C GLN A 122 -22.90 -9.31 -7.17
N PHE A 123 -22.64 -8.07 -6.77
CA PHE A 123 -21.60 -7.24 -7.40
C PHE A 123 -20.22 -7.87 -7.25
N ILE A 124 -19.86 -8.33 -6.04
CA ILE A 124 -18.62 -9.04 -5.77
C ILE A 124 -18.44 -10.24 -6.72
N ASP A 125 -19.51 -11.03 -6.93
CA ASP A 125 -19.44 -12.23 -7.78
C ASP A 125 -19.36 -11.92 -9.26
N THR A 126 -20.16 -10.95 -9.71
CA THR A 126 -20.18 -10.51 -11.11
C THR A 126 -18.79 -9.99 -11.54
N HIS A 127 -18.14 -9.23 -10.66
CA HIS A 127 -16.82 -8.65 -10.91
C HIS A 127 -15.65 -9.54 -10.45
N ARG A 128 -15.94 -10.73 -9.90
CA ARG A 128 -14.95 -11.70 -9.38
C ARG A 128 -13.97 -11.10 -8.37
N ILE A 129 -14.48 -10.22 -7.50
CA ILE A 129 -13.67 -9.50 -6.50
C ILE A 129 -13.13 -10.49 -5.47
N GLN A 130 -11.83 -10.43 -5.22
CA GLN A 130 -11.16 -11.42 -4.37
C GLN A 130 -10.91 -10.95 -2.94
N GLN A 131 -10.88 -9.63 -2.69
CA GLN A 131 -10.52 -9.06 -1.40
C GLN A 131 -11.57 -8.08 -0.89
N LEU A 132 -11.98 -8.25 0.36
CA LEU A 132 -12.84 -7.33 1.10
C LEU A 132 -12.16 -6.92 2.40
N GLN A 133 -12.14 -5.62 2.68
CA GLN A 133 -11.80 -5.09 3.98
C GLN A 133 -13.03 -4.43 4.61
N ILE A 134 -13.34 -4.82 5.83
CA ILE A 134 -14.42 -4.23 6.62
C ILE A 134 -13.78 -3.44 7.76
N ARG A 135 -14.21 -2.19 7.96
CA ARG A 135 -13.70 -1.34 9.04
C ARG A 135 -14.85 -0.85 9.91
N CYS A 136 -14.76 -1.11 11.20
CA CYS A 136 -15.70 -0.64 12.20
C CYS A 136 -14.93 0.28 13.15
N TYR A 137 -15.32 1.55 13.27
CA TYR A 137 -14.64 2.49 14.19
C TYR A 137 -15.33 2.58 15.56
N ASP A 138 -16.61 2.23 15.63
CA ASP A 138 -17.41 2.28 16.84
C ASP A 138 -18.28 1.03 17.00
N ALA A 139 -19.33 1.11 17.83
CA ALA A 139 -20.30 0.06 18.03
C ALA A 139 -20.99 -0.33 16.72
N ILE A 140 -21.27 -1.63 16.60
CA ILE A 140 -22.01 -2.24 15.49
C ILE A 140 -23.07 -3.17 16.06
N ASP A 141 -24.16 -3.38 15.32
CA ASP A 141 -25.08 -4.47 15.60
C ASP A 141 -24.44 -5.78 15.14
N LEU A 142 -24.11 -6.65 16.10
CA LEU A 142 -23.45 -7.93 15.81
C LEU A 142 -24.36 -8.90 15.04
N ASN A 143 -25.68 -8.86 15.22
CA ASN A 143 -26.59 -9.75 14.53
C ASN A 143 -26.67 -9.37 13.05
N MET A 144 -26.88 -8.08 12.74
CA MET A 144 -26.83 -7.59 11.36
C MET A 144 -25.48 -7.88 10.72
N PHE A 145 -24.39 -7.69 11.48
CA PHE A 145 -23.05 -7.96 11.00
C PHE A 145 -22.80 -9.44 10.66
N PHE A 146 -23.30 -10.38 11.47
CA PHE A 146 -23.20 -11.81 11.15
C PHE A 146 -24.05 -12.20 9.94
N THR A 147 -25.23 -11.63 9.78
CA THR A 147 -26.06 -11.81 8.58
C THR A 147 -25.30 -11.34 7.33
N PHE A 148 -24.71 -10.15 7.39
CA PHE A 148 -23.86 -9.60 6.34
C PHE A 148 -22.70 -10.55 5.98
N LEU A 149 -21.92 -11.00 6.97
CA LEU A 149 -20.82 -11.93 6.74
C LEU A 149 -21.29 -13.24 6.12
N ASN A 150 -22.44 -13.77 6.53
CA ASN A 150 -23.00 -15.00 6.00
C ASN A 150 -23.44 -14.85 4.53
N ASN A 151 -24.01 -13.71 4.15
CA ASN A 151 -24.37 -13.41 2.76
C ASN A 151 -23.13 -13.40 1.83
N LEU A 152 -21.96 -13.05 2.36
CA LEU A 152 -20.68 -13.08 1.64
C LEU A 152 -20.04 -14.48 1.57
N SER A 153 -20.60 -15.49 2.23
CA SER A 153 -19.97 -16.83 2.32
C SER A 153 -19.87 -17.54 0.97
N ARG A 154 -20.80 -17.28 0.04
CA ARG A 154 -20.86 -17.95 -1.27
C ARG A 154 -20.21 -17.17 -2.41
N THR A 155 -19.58 -16.04 -2.10
CA THR A 155 -19.02 -15.16 -3.12
C THR A 155 -17.67 -15.63 -3.69
N THR A 156 -17.07 -14.86 -4.59
CA THR A 156 -15.73 -15.06 -5.16
C THR A 156 -14.59 -14.56 -4.26
N LEU A 157 -14.91 -13.96 -3.10
CA LEU A 157 -13.91 -13.51 -2.14
C LEU A 157 -12.98 -14.65 -1.72
N LYS A 158 -11.68 -14.38 -1.69
CA LYS A 158 -10.63 -15.25 -1.16
C LYS A 158 -10.11 -14.77 0.20
N GLY A 159 -10.34 -13.51 0.54
CA GLY A 159 -9.91 -12.91 1.79
C GLY A 159 -10.87 -11.83 2.29
N ILE A 160 -11.23 -11.94 3.57
CA ILE A 160 -11.91 -10.89 4.31
C ILE A 160 -11.02 -10.47 5.48
N GLU A 161 -10.62 -9.21 5.48
CA GLU A 161 -9.98 -8.55 6.62
C GLU A 161 -11.00 -7.71 7.37
N ILE A 162 -11.04 -7.84 8.70
CA ILE A 162 -11.97 -7.07 9.54
C ILE A 162 -11.17 -6.30 10.59
N ILE A 163 -11.38 -4.99 10.63
CA ILE A 163 -10.80 -4.06 11.60
C ILE A 163 -11.91 -3.59 12.53
N LEU A 164 -11.75 -3.79 13.84
CA LEU A 164 -12.79 -3.48 14.83
C LEU A 164 -12.18 -3.06 16.18
N PRO A 165 -12.87 -2.23 16.98
CA PRO A 165 -12.34 -1.80 18.27
C PRO A 165 -12.29 -2.96 19.26
N TYR A 166 -11.23 -3.02 20.07
CA TYR A 166 -11.04 -4.06 21.08
C TYR A 166 -12.21 -4.15 22.08
N LYS A 167 -12.89 -3.03 22.36
CA LYS A 167 -14.09 -2.99 23.20
C LYS A 167 -15.19 -3.97 22.78
N ILE A 168 -15.36 -4.22 21.47
CA ILE A 168 -16.35 -5.18 20.96
C ILE A 168 -15.92 -6.62 21.31
N LYS A 169 -14.62 -6.91 21.26
CA LYS A 169 -14.07 -8.22 21.67
C LYS A 169 -14.35 -8.53 23.13
N LEU A 170 -14.25 -7.51 23.99
CA LEU A 170 -14.49 -7.63 25.43
C LEU A 170 -15.95 -7.97 25.74
N GLY A 171 -16.89 -7.45 24.95
CA GLY A 171 -18.33 -7.76 25.10
C GLY A 171 -18.69 -9.22 24.81
N THR A 172 -17.85 -9.99 24.12
CA THR A 172 -18.12 -11.42 23.87
C THR A 172 -16.83 -12.24 23.71
N ARG A 173 -16.56 -13.12 24.68
CA ARG A 173 -15.39 -14.03 24.64
C ARG A 173 -15.32 -14.87 23.35
N LEU A 174 -16.47 -15.30 22.84
CA LEU A 174 -16.60 -16.14 21.64
C LEU A 174 -16.63 -15.38 20.30
N LEU A 175 -16.42 -14.06 20.27
CA LEU A 175 -16.58 -13.24 19.07
C LEU A 175 -15.76 -13.77 17.87
N ASN A 176 -14.45 -14.01 18.05
CA ASN A 176 -13.57 -14.55 17.00
C ASN A 176 -14.15 -15.85 16.40
N LYS A 177 -14.61 -16.76 17.27
CA LYS A 177 -15.19 -18.04 16.86
C LYS A 177 -16.50 -17.85 16.09
N LYS A 178 -17.36 -16.91 16.51
CA LYS A 178 -18.61 -16.60 15.83
C LYS A 178 -18.36 -15.99 14.44
N MET A 179 -17.47 -15.00 14.35
CA MET A 179 -17.10 -14.38 13.07
C MET A 179 -16.54 -15.40 12.08
N ILE A 180 -15.52 -16.16 12.48
CA ILE A 180 -14.88 -17.15 11.61
C ILE A 180 -15.85 -18.26 11.18
N LYS A 181 -16.81 -18.63 12.04
CA LYS A 181 -17.87 -19.57 11.67
C LYS A 181 -18.91 -18.98 10.71
N SER A 182 -19.17 -17.67 10.78
CA SER A 182 -20.11 -17.00 9.87
C SER A 182 -19.55 -16.86 8.45
N ASN A 183 -18.23 -16.76 8.31
CA ASN A 183 -17.57 -16.76 7.01
C ASN A 183 -16.13 -17.26 7.13
N ASP A 184 -15.84 -18.39 6.50
CA ASP A 184 -14.53 -19.03 6.53
C ASP A 184 -13.47 -18.27 5.72
N LYS A 185 -13.86 -17.36 4.84
CA LYS A 185 -12.95 -16.50 4.06
C LYS A 185 -12.34 -15.37 4.87
N ILE A 186 -12.77 -15.17 6.13
CA ILE A 186 -12.11 -14.25 7.06
C ILE A 186 -10.70 -14.76 7.33
N ASN A 187 -9.70 -14.06 6.77
CA ASN A 187 -8.29 -14.42 6.87
C ASN A 187 -7.56 -13.64 7.96
N ARG A 188 -8.05 -12.43 8.28
CA ARG A 188 -7.42 -11.51 9.23
C ARG A 188 -8.44 -10.73 10.06
N LEU A 189 -8.19 -10.67 11.37
CA LEU A 189 -8.90 -9.83 12.33
C LEU A 189 -7.90 -8.86 12.96
N ILE A 190 -8.25 -7.58 13.00
CA ILE A 190 -7.44 -6.53 13.63
C ILE A 190 -8.26 -5.84 14.70
N TYR A 191 -7.82 -5.96 15.95
CA TYR A 191 -8.37 -5.26 17.09
C TYR A 191 -7.52 -4.04 17.42
N PHE A 192 -8.10 -2.85 17.42
CA PHE A 192 -7.39 -1.61 17.76
C PHE A 192 -7.81 -1.06 19.11
N GLY A 193 -6.97 -0.17 19.68
CA GLY A 193 -7.14 0.35 21.04
C GLY A 193 -6.91 -0.72 22.12
N CYS A 194 -5.90 -1.57 21.92
CA CYS A 194 -5.48 -2.58 22.89
C CYS A 194 -4.38 -2.03 23.81
N ASP A 195 -4.15 -2.68 24.97
CA ASP A 195 -3.09 -2.25 25.89
C ASP A 195 -1.68 -2.54 25.37
N LYS A 196 -1.53 -3.58 24.53
CA LYS A 196 -0.25 -4.03 23.98
C LYS A 196 -0.44 -4.63 22.60
N TYR A 197 0.56 -4.43 21.74
CA TYR A 197 0.65 -5.18 20.49
C TYR A 197 0.74 -6.68 20.76
N LYS A 198 -0.07 -7.46 20.04
CA LYS A 198 -0.03 -8.93 20.08
C LYS A 198 -0.47 -9.47 18.72
N GLN A 199 0.20 -10.52 18.25
CA GLN A 199 -0.27 -11.29 17.10
C GLN A 199 -0.40 -12.76 17.48
N GLU A 200 -1.51 -13.38 17.10
CA GLU A 200 -1.77 -14.80 17.32
C GLU A 200 -2.40 -15.45 16.09
N LYS A 201 -2.28 -16.77 16.00
CA LYS A 201 -2.96 -17.58 15.00
C LYS A 201 -4.15 -18.30 15.64
N TYR A 202 -5.30 -18.26 14.99
CA TYR A 202 -6.49 -19.01 15.41
C TYR A 202 -7.14 -19.64 14.18
N MET A 203 -7.26 -20.98 14.15
CA MET A 203 -7.79 -21.71 12.98
C MET A 203 -7.14 -21.30 11.64
N ASN A 204 -5.80 -21.17 11.61
CA ASN A 204 -5.03 -20.67 10.46
C ASN A 204 -5.40 -19.24 10.01
N ARG A 205 -6.00 -18.43 10.88
CA ARG A 205 -6.29 -17.00 10.68
C ARG A 205 -5.38 -16.15 11.53
N THR A 206 -5.03 -14.98 11.03
CA THR A 206 -4.20 -14.02 11.79
C THR A 206 -5.10 -13.11 12.60
N ILE A 207 -4.85 -13.04 13.90
CA ILE A 207 -5.50 -12.07 14.78
C ILE A 207 -4.40 -11.13 15.30
N THR A 208 -4.56 -9.84 15.01
CA THR A 208 -3.63 -8.80 15.42
C THR A 208 -4.33 -7.86 16.40
N TYR A 209 -3.66 -7.53 17.48
CA TYR A 209 -4.04 -6.54 18.48
C TYR A 209 -3.05 -5.39 18.32
N VAL A 210 -3.54 -4.17 18.13
CA VAL A 210 -2.73 -2.96 17.97
C VAL A 210 -3.12 -1.94 19.03
N GLU A 211 -2.12 -1.20 19.50
CA GLU A 211 -2.26 -0.14 20.51
C GLU A 211 -2.90 1.12 19.91
N ASP A 212 -2.69 1.35 18.60
CA ASP A 212 -3.21 2.50 17.88
C ASP A 212 -4.72 2.68 18.11
N LYS A 213 -5.13 3.92 18.40
CA LYS A 213 -6.53 4.32 18.38
C LYS A 213 -6.92 4.67 16.94
N ILE A 214 -7.74 3.83 16.33
CA ILE A 214 -8.29 4.07 14.99
C ILE A 214 -9.67 4.72 15.18
N ILE A 215 -9.70 6.06 15.10
CA ILE A 215 -10.90 6.83 15.42
C ILE A 215 -11.85 6.91 14.21
N SER A 216 -11.30 6.95 13.00
CA SER A 216 -12.10 7.10 11.76
C SER A 216 -11.27 6.77 10.52
N GLN A 217 -11.86 6.94 9.33
CA GLN A 217 -11.16 6.89 8.05
C GLN A 217 -10.00 7.89 7.96
N LYS A 218 -9.98 8.93 8.81
CA LYS A 218 -8.86 9.86 8.95
C LYS A 218 -7.61 9.21 9.53
N SER A 219 -7.65 7.99 10.06
CA SER A 219 -6.45 7.27 10.50
C SER A 219 -5.67 6.60 9.35
N CYS A 220 -6.27 6.49 8.16
CA CYS A 220 -5.65 5.87 6.97
C CYS A 220 -4.54 6.75 6.35
N GLY A 221 -3.71 6.18 5.48
CA GLY A 221 -2.78 6.92 4.62
C GLY A 221 -1.43 7.27 5.25
N LEU A 222 -1.12 6.73 6.43
CA LEU A 222 0.20 6.86 7.05
C LEU A 222 1.26 6.15 6.20
N ILE A 223 2.32 6.86 5.82
CA ILE A 223 3.45 6.28 5.09
C ILE A 223 4.59 6.05 6.06
N SER A 224 5.08 4.81 6.14
CA SER A 224 6.19 4.40 6.99
C SER A 224 6.93 3.24 6.34
N SER A 225 8.25 3.18 6.51
CA SER A 225 9.09 2.06 6.06
C SER A 225 8.64 0.71 6.61
N LYS A 226 7.97 0.68 7.76
CA LYS A 226 7.36 -0.53 8.36
C LYS A 226 6.25 -1.15 7.51
N TYR A 227 5.66 -0.38 6.59
CA TYR A 227 4.56 -0.80 5.73
C TYR A 227 4.97 -0.96 4.27
N PHE A 228 6.27 -0.82 3.95
CA PHE A 228 6.74 -1.01 2.58
C PHE A 228 6.63 -2.47 2.18
N ASN A 229 6.22 -2.69 0.93
CA ASN A 229 6.13 -4.00 0.33
C ASN A 229 6.89 -3.94 -1.00
N SER A 230 7.95 -4.72 -1.09
CA SER A 230 8.85 -4.76 -2.24
C SER A 230 8.56 -5.92 -3.16
N ASN A 231 7.46 -6.65 -2.97
CA ASN A 231 7.09 -7.75 -3.85
C ASN A 231 6.76 -7.28 -5.28
N LEU A 232 6.82 -8.21 -6.24
CA LEU A 232 6.64 -7.91 -7.65
C LEU A 232 5.27 -7.29 -7.97
N GLU A 233 4.21 -7.73 -7.29
CA GLU A 233 2.86 -7.22 -7.47
C GLU A 233 2.75 -5.73 -7.08
N THR A 234 3.26 -5.38 -5.90
CA THR A 234 3.24 -3.99 -5.39
C THR A 234 4.08 -3.09 -6.28
N TYR A 235 5.26 -3.58 -6.67
CA TYR A 235 6.18 -2.84 -7.52
C TYR A 235 5.55 -2.52 -8.87
N THR A 236 5.08 -3.55 -9.58
CA THR A 236 4.48 -3.37 -10.91
C THR A 236 3.18 -2.57 -10.83
N LEU A 237 2.34 -2.78 -9.82
CA LEU A 237 1.16 -1.94 -9.59
C LEU A 237 1.55 -0.47 -9.46
N SER A 238 2.50 -0.16 -8.58
CA SER A 238 2.92 1.22 -8.29
C SER A 238 3.64 1.90 -9.45
N ASN A 239 4.30 1.12 -10.30
CA ASN A 239 4.95 1.59 -11.52
C ASN A 239 3.92 1.97 -12.61
N ASN A 240 2.76 1.30 -12.66
CA ASN A 240 1.78 1.50 -13.74
C ASN A 240 0.57 2.33 -13.30
N HIS A 241 0.22 2.29 -12.02
CA HIS A 241 -1.05 2.79 -11.50
C HIS A 241 -0.90 3.36 -10.08
N ASN A 242 -1.96 3.99 -9.59
CA ASN A 242 -2.04 4.43 -8.20
C ASN A 242 -2.12 3.22 -7.25
N SER A 243 -1.13 3.09 -6.36
CA SER A 243 -1.01 1.91 -5.49
C SER A 243 -2.08 1.77 -4.40
N CYS A 244 -2.92 2.79 -4.19
CA CYS A 244 -4.03 2.74 -3.23
C CYS A 244 -5.41 2.65 -3.90
N LEU A 245 -5.63 3.34 -5.01
CA LEU A 245 -6.97 3.53 -5.59
C LEU A 245 -7.27 2.67 -6.83
N TYR A 246 -6.25 2.14 -7.49
CA TYR A 246 -6.43 1.36 -8.70
C TYR A 246 -7.36 0.16 -8.48
N LYS A 247 -8.39 0.03 -9.32
CA LYS A 247 -9.40 -1.04 -9.27
C LYS A 247 -10.06 -1.24 -7.90
N LYS A 248 -10.19 -0.17 -7.13
CA LYS A 248 -10.81 -0.20 -5.80
C LYS A 248 -12.13 0.55 -5.77
N ILE A 249 -13.09 -0.04 -5.07
CA ILE A 249 -14.37 0.57 -4.72
C ILE A 249 -14.56 0.50 -3.21
N SER A 250 -15.42 1.35 -2.67
CA SER A 250 -15.75 1.37 -1.26
C SER A 250 -17.14 1.90 -1.00
N ILE A 251 -17.69 1.50 0.14
CA ILE A 251 -18.94 2.01 0.70
C ILE A 251 -18.57 2.59 2.07
N ASP A 252 -18.83 3.87 2.29
CA ASP A 252 -18.62 4.47 3.62
C ASP A 252 -19.80 4.15 4.57
N SER A 253 -19.68 4.51 5.85
CA SER A 253 -20.68 4.17 6.87
C SER A 253 -22.07 4.77 6.60
N GLU A 254 -22.16 5.82 5.78
CA GLU A 254 -23.39 6.49 5.35
C GLU A 254 -23.96 5.91 4.05
N GLY A 255 -23.27 4.93 3.45
CA GLY A 255 -23.67 4.28 2.21
C GLY A 255 -23.18 4.98 0.95
N ASN A 256 -22.32 5.99 1.03
CA ASN A 256 -21.78 6.63 -0.16
C ASN A 256 -20.74 5.73 -0.84
N ILE A 257 -20.80 5.67 -2.16
CA ILE A 257 -19.91 4.85 -2.98
C ILE A 257 -18.72 5.69 -3.44
N ARG A 258 -17.49 5.25 -3.13
CA ARG A 258 -16.23 5.99 -3.34
C ARG A 258 -15.12 5.04 -3.82
N ASN A 259 -13.96 5.52 -4.27
CA ASN A 259 -12.80 4.63 -4.48
C ASN A 259 -12.13 4.19 -3.16
N CYS A 260 -12.24 5.03 -2.14
CA CYS A 260 -11.79 4.79 -0.77
C CYS A 260 -12.71 5.59 0.15
N PRO A 261 -13.06 5.12 1.37
CA PRO A 261 -13.95 5.86 2.27
C PRO A 261 -13.44 7.26 2.64
N SER A 262 -12.12 7.48 2.53
CA SER A 262 -11.49 8.77 2.78
C SER A 262 -11.56 9.75 1.60
N MET A 263 -11.95 9.31 0.39
CA MET A 263 -11.99 10.18 -0.79
C MET A 263 -13.13 11.19 -0.70
N PRO A 264 -12.92 12.47 -1.06
CA PRO A 264 -13.95 13.50 -0.93
C PRO A 264 -15.11 13.32 -1.92
N GLN A 265 -14.82 12.86 -3.15
CA GLN A 265 -15.85 12.60 -4.16
C GLN A 265 -16.61 11.31 -3.85
N SER A 266 -17.94 11.43 -3.88
CA SER A 266 -18.87 10.30 -3.93
C SER A 266 -19.35 10.12 -5.36
N PHE A 267 -19.58 8.88 -5.78
CA PHE A 267 -20.15 8.51 -7.07
C PHE A 267 -21.63 8.12 -6.96
N GLY A 268 -22.24 8.36 -5.80
CA GLY A 268 -23.64 8.10 -5.48
C GLY A 268 -23.81 7.42 -4.12
N ASN A 269 -25.04 7.11 -3.75
CA ASN A 269 -25.35 6.38 -2.52
C ASN A 269 -25.98 5.03 -2.86
N ILE A 270 -25.62 3.98 -2.12
CA ILE A 270 -26.08 2.61 -2.36
C ILE A 270 -27.59 2.42 -2.13
N LYS A 271 -28.28 3.40 -1.52
CA LYS A 271 -29.75 3.47 -1.48
C LYS A 271 -30.37 3.76 -2.83
N ASP A 272 -29.69 4.58 -3.62
CA ASP A 272 -30.29 5.25 -4.78
C ASP A 272 -29.75 4.71 -6.10
N ILE A 273 -28.50 4.20 -6.09
CA ILE A 273 -27.83 3.66 -7.27
C ILE A 273 -27.13 2.33 -6.97
N THR A 274 -26.87 1.58 -8.04
CA THR A 274 -26.08 0.35 -8.00
C THR A 274 -24.57 0.62 -7.96
N LEU A 275 -23.79 -0.37 -7.53
CA LEU A 275 -22.33 -0.32 -7.57
C LEU A 275 -21.80 -0.28 -9.02
N ASP A 276 -22.48 -0.91 -9.97
CA ASP A 276 -22.13 -0.87 -11.40
C ASP A 276 -22.30 0.53 -12.01
N GLU A 277 -23.38 1.24 -11.65
CA GLU A 277 -23.58 2.63 -12.05
C GLU A 277 -22.48 3.54 -11.50
N ALA A 278 -22.09 3.35 -10.24
CA ALA A 278 -20.99 4.10 -9.62
C ALA A 278 -19.64 3.84 -10.33
N VAL A 279 -19.32 2.59 -10.67
CA VAL A 279 -18.10 2.23 -11.41
C VAL A 279 -18.09 2.82 -12.83
N SER A 280 -19.28 2.98 -13.42
CA SER A 280 -19.46 3.55 -14.75
C SER A 280 -19.38 5.08 -14.78
N HIS A 281 -19.35 5.73 -13.60
CA HIS A 281 -19.20 7.18 -13.50
C HIS A 281 -17.89 7.63 -14.18
N PRO A 282 -17.90 8.69 -15.04
CA PRO A 282 -16.72 9.10 -15.80
C PRO A 282 -15.48 9.37 -14.93
N ASP A 283 -15.69 10.00 -13.78
CA ASP A 283 -14.60 10.32 -12.84
C ASP A 283 -14.15 9.15 -11.95
N PHE A 284 -14.83 7.99 -11.98
CA PHE A 284 -14.50 6.88 -11.07
C PHE A 284 -13.05 6.42 -11.19
N LYS A 285 -12.52 6.50 -12.42
CA LYS A 285 -11.16 6.06 -12.76
C LYS A 285 -10.15 7.21 -12.80
N LYS A 286 -10.55 8.43 -12.43
CA LYS A 286 -9.77 9.66 -12.56
C LYS A 286 -8.36 9.56 -11.97
N TYR A 287 -8.21 8.90 -10.82
CA TYR A 287 -6.92 8.74 -10.13
C TYR A 287 -6.21 7.41 -10.42
N TRP A 288 -6.80 6.50 -11.19
CA TRP A 288 -6.27 5.13 -11.34
C TRP A 288 -4.87 5.08 -11.91
N ASN A 289 -4.55 5.97 -12.85
CA ASN A 289 -3.28 5.98 -13.55
C ASN A 289 -2.33 7.09 -13.06
N LEU A 290 -2.67 7.78 -11.97
CA LEU A 290 -1.78 8.76 -11.37
C LEU A 290 -0.71 8.03 -10.54
N THR A 291 0.47 7.83 -11.13
CA THR A 291 1.61 7.17 -10.49
C THR A 291 2.48 8.16 -9.73
N LYS A 292 3.35 7.65 -8.85
CA LYS A 292 4.30 8.50 -8.10
C LYS A 292 5.34 9.17 -8.98
N ASP A 293 5.52 8.74 -10.23
CA ASP A 293 6.39 9.43 -11.20
C ASP A 293 5.82 10.81 -11.60
N SER A 294 4.53 11.04 -11.36
CA SER A 294 3.85 12.32 -11.59
C SER A 294 3.55 13.09 -10.30
N ILE A 295 3.95 12.58 -9.14
CA ILE A 295 3.71 13.23 -7.83
C ILE A 295 4.96 14.00 -7.42
N GLU A 296 4.79 15.28 -7.11
CA GLU A 296 5.89 16.15 -6.67
C GLU A 296 6.58 15.59 -5.43
N VAL A 297 7.91 15.73 -5.38
CA VAL A 297 8.83 15.09 -4.42
C VAL A 297 8.92 13.57 -4.57
N CYS A 298 7.78 12.89 -4.75
CA CYS A 298 7.72 11.43 -4.82
C CYS A 298 8.34 10.85 -6.10
N LYS A 299 8.33 11.59 -7.22
CA LYS A 299 8.99 11.22 -8.47
C LYS A 299 10.51 11.03 -8.32
N ASP A 300 11.10 11.74 -7.35
CA ASP A 300 12.53 11.71 -7.03
C ASP A 300 12.86 10.74 -5.87
N CYS A 301 11.85 10.08 -5.30
CA CYS A 301 11.99 9.20 -4.14
C CYS A 301 12.38 7.78 -4.57
N GLU A 302 13.37 7.21 -3.89
CA GLU A 302 13.80 5.83 -4.14
C GLU A 302 12.68 4.82 -3.79
N PHE A 303 11.85 5.13 -2.81
CA PHE A 303 10.80 4.22 -2.33
C PHE A 303 9.50 4.25 -3.16
N ARG A 304 9.45 5.01 -4.26
CA ARG A 304 8.19 5.35 -4.93
C ARG A 304 7.35 4.15 -5.39
N TYR A 305 7.99 3.02 -5.71
CA TYR A 305 7.31 1.79 -6.13
C TYR A 305 7.04 0.77 -5.02
N VAL A 306 7.48 1.03 -3.77
CA VAL A 306 7.28 0.10 -2.63
C VAL A 306 6.48 0.71 -1.48
N CYS A 307 6.21 2.02 -1.54
CA CYS A 307 5.32 2.72 -0.63
C CYS A 307 3.90 2.89 -1.19
N THR A 308 2.91 3.06 -0.32
CA THR A 308 1.52 3.34 -0.74
C THR A 308 1.35 4.79 -1.16
N ASP A 309 0.32 5.11 -1.95
CA ASP A 309 0.02 6.48 -2.37
C ASP A 309 -1.40 6.91 -1.97
N CYS A 310 -1.52 7.75 -0.95
CA CYS A 310 -2.79 8.27 -0.50
C CYS A 310 -3.14 9.58 -1.22
N ARG A 311 -4.15 9.55 -2.09
CA ARG A 311 -4.71 10.75 -2.74
C ARG A 311 -5.88 11.38 -1.97
N ALA A 312 -6.39 10.70 -0.93
CA ALA A 312 -7.42 11.26 -0.06
C ALA A 312 -6.88 12.39 0.83
N TYR A 313 -5.61 12.27 1.25
CA TYR A 313 -4.94 13.22 2.14
C TYR A 313 -3.59 13.62 1.55
N THR A 314 -3.55 14.77 0.91
CA THR A 314 -2.38 15.34 0.23
C THR A 314 -1.95 16.64 0.90
N GLU A 315 -0.77 17.14 0.57
CA GLU A 315 -0.34 18.48 1.02
C GLU A 315 -1.11 19.62 0.31
N ARG A 316 -1.84 19.32 -0.78
CA ARG A 316 -2.65 20.27 -1.57
C ARG A 316 -1.87 21.49 -2.06
N THR A 317 -0.64 21.28 -2.48
CA THR A 317 0.28 22.33 -2.96
C THR A 317 0.41 22.35 -4.49
N HIS A 318 0.11 21.25 -5.17
CA HIS A 318 0.30 21.10 -6.61
C HIS A 318 -0.89 20.42 -7.28
N THR A 319 -1.20 20.91 -8.47
CA THR A 319 -2.22 20.35 -9.35
C THR A 319 -1.67 20.32 -10.76
N ASN A 320 -1.86 19.22 -11.49
CA ASN A 320 -1.44 19.14 -12.90
C ASN A 320 -2.43 19.86 -13.84
N SER A 321 -2.12 19.87 -15.14
CA SER A 321 -2.96 20.46 -16.18
C SER A 321 -4.35 19.84 -16.32
N GLU A 322 -4.54 18.61 -15.84
CA GLU A 322 -5.82 17.89 -15.86
C GLU A 322 -6.65 18.16 -14.59
N GLY A 323 -6.16 19.00 -13.67
CA GLY A 323 -6.84 19.30 -12.41
C GLY A 323 -6.71 18.20 -11.35
N LEU A 324 -5.73 17.30 -11.48
CA LEU A 324 -5.41 16.28 -10.47
C LEU A 324 -4.41 16.79 -9.45
N ASP A 325 -4.66 16.50 -8.18
CA ASP A 325 -3.72 16.82 -7.10
C ASP A 325 -2.48 15.92 -7.17
N THR A 326 -1.35 16.54 -7.54
CA THR A 326 -0.03 15.91 -7.67
C THR A 326 0.87 16.19 -6.48
N SER A 327 0.32 16.66 -5.37
CA SER A 327 1.07 16.94 -4.15
C SER A 327 1.49 15.64 -3.45
N LYS A 328 2.58 15.72 -2.69
CA LYS A 328 3.02 14.65 -1.80
C LYS A 328 1.90 14.19 -0.85
N PRO A 329 1.79 12.89 -0.50
CA PRO A 329 0.88 12.42 0.54
C PRO A 329 1.15 13.14 1.87
N LEU A 330 0.11 13.68 2.51
CA LEU A 330 0.22 14.51 3.71
C LEU A 330 0.99 13.81 4.84
N LYS A 331 0.73 12.52 5.01
CA LYS A 331 1.25 11.71 6.13
C LYS A 331 2.56 11.01 5.80
N CYS A 332 3.26 11.45 4.76
CA CYS A 332 4.61 11.02 4.46
C CYS A 332 5.62 11.98 5.09
N GLY A 333 6.34 11.49 6.10
CA GLY A 333 7.40 12.23 6.77
C GLY A 333 8.76 12.19 6.07
N TYR A 334 8.92 11.36 5.03
CA TYR A 334 10.21 11.15 4.38
C TYR A 334 10.57 12.26 3.40
N ASN A 335 11.81 12.74 3.41
CA ASN A 335 12.34 13.68 2.43
C ASN A 335 13.43 13.00 1.57
N PRO A 336 13.19 12.74 0.27
CA PRO A 336 14.16 12.07 -0.59
C PRO A 336 15.38 12.93 -0.95
N TYR A 337 15.34 14.25 -0.69
CA TYR A 337 16.46 15.17 -0.93
C TYR A 337 17.45 15.25 0.25
N THR A 338 17.05 14.76 1.43
CA THR A 338 17.94 14.65 2.62
C THR A 338 18.14 13.20 3.06
N GLY A 339 17.22 12.30 2.72
CA GLY A 339 17.25 10.90 3.15
C GLY A 339 16.72 10.67 4.56
N GLU A 340 16.06 11.68 5.15
CA GLU A 340 15.62 11.71 6.54
C GLU A 340 14.11 11.57 6.70
N TRP A 341 13.69 11.04 7.85
CA TRP A 341 12.30 10.94 8.26
C TRP A 341 12.00 11.97 9.33
N GLU A 342 10.94 12.75 9.12
CA GLU A 342 10.43 13.69 10.10
C GLU A 342 8.99 13.32 10.50
N GLU A 343 8.57 13.75 11.68
CA GLU A 343 7.18 13.57 12.10
C GLU A 343 6.26 14.45 11.24
N TRP A 344 5.45 13.80 10.40
CA TRP A 344 4.57 14.49 9.44
C TRP A 344 3.55 15.40 10.15
N SER A 345 3.17 15.07 11.39
CA SER A 345 2.13 15.79 12.13
C SER A 345 2.60 17.10 12.76
N THR A 346 3.91 17.34 12.87
CA THR A 346 4.49 18.55 13.47
C THR A 346 5.10 19.51 12.44
N HIS A 347 5.08 19.15 11.15
CA HIS A 347 5.76 19.93 10.13
C HIS A 347 4.97 21.21 9.77
N PRO A 348 5.56 22.42 9.87
CA PRO A 348 4.83 23.69 9.67
C PRO A 348 4.14 23.81 8.30
N LEU A 349 4.79 23.34 7.22
CA LEU A 349 4.21 23.37 5.87
C LEU A 349 2.93 22.53 5.72
N LYS A 350 2.65 21.61 6.66
CA LYS A 350 1.49 20.71 6.60
C LYS A 350 0.29 21.22 7.39
N GLU A 351 0.44 22.27 8.19
CA GLU A 351 -0.63 22.79 9.06
C GLU A 351 -1.89 23.16 8.30
N LYS A 352 -1.75 23.82 7.14
CA LYS A 352 -2.90 24.22 6.29
C LYS A 352 -3.70 22.99 5.82
N ALA A 353 -3.00 21.94 5.38
CA ALA A 353 -3.65 20.70 4.94
C ALA A 353 -4.27 19.94 6.13
N ILE A 354 -3.57 19.85 7.26
CA ILE A 354 -4.09 19.24 8.50
C ILE A 354 -5.38 19.93 8.94
N HIS A 355 -5.42 21.27 8.91
CA HIS A 355 -6.62 22.04 9.22
C HIS A 355 -7.73 21.79 8.22
N TYR A 356 -7.42 21.79 6.92
CA TYR A 356 -8.38 21.51 5.85
C TYR A 356 -9.08 20.16 6.03
N TYR A 357 -8.34 19.10 6.37
CA TYR A 357 -8.91 17.77 6.59
C TYR A 357 -9.51 17.56 7.99
N GLY A 358 -9.47 18.58 8.85
CA GLY A 358 -9.96 18.48 10.23
C GLY A 358 -9.23 17.40 11.03
N MET A 359 -7.89 17.34 10.94
CA MET A 359 -7.04 16.33 11.59
C MET A 359 -6.33 16.83 12.85
N GLN A 360 -6.68 18.02 13.37
CA GLN A 360 -5.99 18.63 14.52
C GLN A 360 -5.99 17.72 15.75
N ASP A 361 -7.10 17.03 16.04
CA ASP A 361 -7.18 16.14 17.20
C ASP A 361 -6.37 14.85 17.01
N LEU A 362 -6.34 14.32 15.78
CA LEU A 362 -5.49 13.17 15.41
C LEU A 362 -4.00 13.48 15.61
N VAL A 363 -3.59 14.72 15.31
CA VAL A 363 -2.22 15.19 15.50
C VAL A 363 -1.88 15.35 16.98
N LYS A 364 -2.78 15.95 17.76
CA LYS A 364 -2.58 16.13 19.22
C LYS A 364 -2.38 14.78 19.91
N GLU A 365 -3.19 13.77 19.62
CA GLU A 365 -3.05 12.45 20.25
C GLU A 365 -1.69 11.79 20.01
N LYS A 366 -1.06 12.04 18.86
CA LYS A 366 0.28 11.49 18.56
C LYS A 366 1.38 12.18 19.36
N GLN A 367 1.22 13.46 19.71
CA GLN A 367 2.20 14.20 20.51
C GLN A 367 2.24 13.73 21.98
N TYR A 368 1.16 13.14 22.50
CA TYR A 368 1.08 12.66 23.89
C TYR A 368 1.45 11.17 24.07
N ASN A 369 1.66 10.43 22.98
CA ASN A 369 1.99 8.99 23.01
C ASN A 369 3.46 8.70 22.67
N HIS A 370 4.33 9.72 22.71
CA HIS A 370 5.78 9.60 22.49
C HIS A 370 6.57 9.88 23.76
#